data_AF-A0A538S593-F1
#
_entry.id   AF-A0A538S593-F1
#
_cell.length_a   1.000
_cell.length_b   1.000
_cell.length_c   1.000
_cell.angle_alpha   90.00
_cell.angle_beta   90.00
_cell.angle_gamma   90.00
#
_symmetry.space_group_name_H-M   'P 1'
#
loop_
_entity.id
_entity.type
_entity.pdbx_description
1 polymer ?
#
loop_
_entity_poly.entity_id
_entity_poly.type
_entity_poly.pdbx_seq_one_letter_code
_entity_poly.pdbx_strand_id
1 'polypeptide(L)'
;MQEKLKIAEEDLQRTKIALREAGVKKEVVDQAKPAVLPPLKVGKTSGGAAAYEHYTKGLRAYRDGNYQDAEKEFQEAVENDQQDARYYYYLGLARWSLGKKEVAADDFRAGAKLEKENKPSHIFIQLALDGAEEEALRDLGRFRP
;
A
#
# COMPACT_ATOMS: atom_id res chain seq x y z
N MET A 1 -9.47 35.62 -27.12
CA MET A 1 -9.77 34.55 -26.13
C MET A 1 -10.23 33.24 -26.77
N GLN A 2 -10.82 33.20 -27.97
CA GLN A 2 -11.32 31.95 -28.56
C GLN A 2 -10.25 31.03 -29.18
N GLU A 3 -9.08 31.56 -29.54
CA GLU A 3 -8.03 30.77 -30.21
C GLU A 3 -7.33 29.76 -29.29
N LYS A 4 -7.13 30.12 -28.01
CA LYS A 4 -6.54 29.20 -27.01
C LYS A 4 -7.47 28.03 -26.66
N LEU A 5 -8.78 28.24 -26.77
CA LEU A 5 -9.80 27.21 -26.49
C LEU A 5 -9.82 26.18 -27.63
N LYS A 6 -9.74 26.65 -28.88
CA LYS A 6 -9.70 25.79 -30.08
C LYS A 6 -8.46 24.89 -30.11
N ILE A 7 -7.30 25.43 -29.74
CA ILE A 7 -6.05 24.66 -29.63
C ILE A 7 -6.16 23.56 -28.55
N ALA A 8 -6.81 23.84 -27.42
CA ALA A 8 -7.01 22.86 -26.36
C ALA A 8 -7.99 21.73 -26.77
N GLU A 9 -9.02 22.06 -27.55
CA GLU A 9 -9.96 21.07 -28.08
C GLU A 9 -9.33 20.19 -29.17
N GLU A 10 -8.49 20.76 -30.03
CA GLU A 10 -7.75 19.99 -31.04
C GLU A 10 -6.71 19.04 -30.42
N ASP A 11 -6.03 19.47 -29.36
CA ASP A 11 -5.08 18.62 -28.64
C ASP A 11 -5.80 17.43 -27.95
N LEU A 12 -6.96 17.69 -27.33
CA LEU A 12 -7.79 16.67 -26.71
C LEU A 12 -8.32 15.63 -27.73
N GLN A 13 -8.66 16.07 -28.94
CA GLN A 13 -9.08 15.17 -30.02
C GLN A 13 -7.93 14.29 -30.50
N ARG A 14 -6.71 14.85 -30.62
CA ARG A 14 -5.50 14.10 -30.97
C ARG A 14 -5.15 13.05 -29.92
N THR A 15 -5.27 13.37 -28.63
CA THR A 15 -5.02 12.40 -27.54
C THR A 15 -6.00 11.24 -27.57
N LYS A 16 -7.29 11.51 -27.87
CA LYS A 16 -8.33 10.48 -27.94
C LYS A 16 -8.13 9.51 -29.10
N ILE A 17 -7.63 10.00 -30.24
CA ILE A 17 -7.29 9.16 -31.40
C ILE A 17 -6.06 8.31 -31.07
N ALA A 18 -5.02 8.90 -30.46
CA ALA A 18 -3.82 8.18 -30.04
C ALA A 18 -4.13 7.05 -29.02
N LEU A 19 -5.07 7.26 -28.11
CA LEU A 19 -5.51 6.24 -27.14
C LEU A 19 -6.30 5.09 -27.80
N ARG A 20 -6.99 5.36 -28.91
CA ARG A 20 -7.75 4.36 -29.68
C ARG A 20 -6.83 3.50 -30.55
N GLU A 21 -5.79 4.10 -31.13
CA GLU A 21 -4.77 3.40 -31.93
C GLU A 21 -3.83 2.57 -31.05
N ALA A 22 -3.64 2.94 -29.78
CA ALA A 22 -2.87 2.17 -28.79
C ALA A 22 -3.57 0.89 -28.29
N GLY A 23 -4.76 0.54 -28.79
CA GLY A 23 -5.41 -0.75 -28.48
C GLY A 23 -5.86 -0.92 -27.03
N VAL A 24 -6.02 0.17 -26.27
CA VAL A 24 -6.46 0.12 -24.87
C VAL A 24 -7.96 -0.20 -24.84
N LYS A 25 -8.29 -1.47 -24.63
CA LYS A 25 -9.67 -1.93 -24.42
C LYS A 25 -10.20 -1.33 -23.12
N LYS A 26 -11.41 -0.78 -23.23
CA LYS A 26 -12.16 -0.07 -22.19
C LYS A 26 -12.81 -1.08 -21.22
N GLU A 27 -12.01 -1.76 -20.44
CA GLU A 27 -12.42 -2.51 -19.24
C GLU A 27 -11.40 -2.07 -18.17
N VAL A 28 -11.73 -1.31 -17.13
CA VAL A 28 -12.61 -1.66 -16.02
C VAL A 28 -13.08 -0.35 -15.38
N VAL A 29 -14.34 0.03 -15.59
CA VAL A 29 -15.04 1.07 -14.82
C VAL A 29 -16.32 0.40 -14.35
N ASP A 30 -16.24 -0.38 -13.26
CA ASP A 30 -17.39 -0.64 -12.37
C ASP A 30 -17.06 -1.35 -11.03
N GLN A 31 -15.80 -1.48 -10.62
CA GLN A 31 -15.50 -2.00 -9.28
C GLN A 31 -14.39 -1.18 -8.62
N ALA A 32 -14.76 0.01 -8.15
CA ALA A 32 -13.94 0.75 -7.19
C ALA A 32 -14.04 0.07 -5.81
N LYS A 33 -13.24 -0.99 -5.61
CA LYS A 33 -12.78 -1.43 -4.29
C LYS A 33 -11.55 -0.58 -3.90
N PRO A 34 -11.31 -0.30 -2.61
CA PRO A 34 -10.28 0.64 -2.18
C PRO A 34 -8.92 0.24 -2.77
N ALA A 35 -8.35 1.19 -3.50
CA ALA A 35 -7.16 1.07 -4.32
C ALA A 35 -6.05 0.35 -3.56
N VAL A 36 -5.80 -0.90 -3.92
CA VAL A 36 -4.46 -1.47 -3.73
C VAL A 36 -3.57 -0.69 -4.68
N LEU A 37 -2.64 0.09 -4.13
CA LEU A 37 -1.67 0.82 -4.94
C LEU A 37 -1.01 -0.14 -5.93
N PRO A 38 -0.89 0.23 -7.21
CA PRO A 38 -0.16 -0.60 -8.16
C PRO A 38 1.28 -0.79 -7.66
N PRO A 39 1.87 -1.98 -7.80
CA PRO A 39 3.25 -2.21 -7.41
C PRO A 39 4.16 -1.26 -8.18
N LEU A 40 4.76 -0.32 -7.46
CA LEU A 40 5.88 0.45 -7.98
C LEU A 40 7.02 -0.54 -8.23
N LYS A 41 7.54 -0.56 -9.45
CA LYS A 41 8.70 -1.38 -9.83
C LYS A 41 9.91 -0.95 -9.00
N VAL A 42 10.16 -1.63 -7.89
CA VAL A 42 11.39 -1.55 -7.12
C VAL A 42 12.35 -2.59 -7.67
N GLY A 43 13.64 -2.23 -7.77
CA GLY A 43 14.69 -3.03 -8.41
C GLY A 43 14.78 -4.44 -7.84
N LYS A 44 15.13 -5.39 -8.73
CA LYS A 44 15.24 -6.83 -8.45
C LYS A 44 16.20 -7.11 -7.28
N THR A 45 15.65 -7.29 -6.08
CA THR A 45 16.18 -8.21 -5.07
C THR A 45 15.19 -9.38 -5.02
N SER A 46 15.69 -10.62 -5.07
CA SER A 46 14.85 -11.81 -5.16
C SER A 46 13.86 -11.98 -4.00
N GLY A 47 14.09 -11.32 -2.86
CA GLY A 47 13.18 -11.30 -1.70
C GLY A 47 12.02 -10.31 -1.82
N GLY A 48 12.21 -9.16 -2.49
CA GLY A 48 11.19 -8.08 -2.50
C GLY A 48 9.89 -8.45 -3.21
N ALA A 49 9.95 -9.30 -4.24
CA ALA A 49 8.75 -9.77 -4.95
C ALA A 49 7.92 -10.75 -4.10
N ALA A 50 8.58 -11.70 -3.43
CA ALA A 50 7.92 -12.64 -2.52
C ALA A 50 7.34 -11.91 -1.31
N ALA A 51 8.11 -10.98 -0.72
CA ALA A 51 7.64 -10.15 0.37
C ALA A 51 6.38 -9.35 0.00
N TYR A 52 6.37 -8.75 -1.19
CA TYR A 52 5.21 -7.99 -1.67
C TYR A 52 3.99 -8.87 -1.97
N GLU A 53 4.19 -10.10 -2.44
CA GLU A 53 3.09 -11.07 -2.63
C GLU A 53 2.42 -11.40 -1.30
N HIS A 54 3.22 -11.77 -0.30
CA HIS A 54 2.77 -12.03 1.06
C HIS A 54 2.08 -10.81 1.68
N TYR A 55 2.67 -9.63 1.53
CA TYR A 55 2.04 -8.37 1.96
C TYR A 55 0.66 -8.17 1.33
N THR A 56 0.51 -8.41 0.03
CA THR A 56 -0.77 -8.23 -0.66
C THR A 56 -1.82 -9.25 -0.21
N LYS A 57 -1.42 -10.50 0.07
CA LYS A 57 -2.30 -11.52 0.67
C LYS A 57 -2.72 -11.13 2.09
N GLY A 58 -1.77 -10.68 2.91
CA GLY A 58 -2.02 -10.20 4.27
C GLY A 58 -2.99 -9.01 4.29
N LEU A 59 -2.85 -8.06 3.37
CA LEU A 59 -3.80 -6.94 3.23
C LEU A 59 -5.22 -7.41 2.94
N ARG A 60 -5.38 -8.43 2.10
CA ARG A 60 -6.69 -9.00 1.80
C ARG A 60 -7.28 -9.67 3.04
N ALA A 61 -6.51 -10.53 3.71
CA ALA A 61 -6.94 -11.19 4.94
C ALA A 61 -7.30 -10.19 6.04
N TYR A 62 -6.50 -9.14 6.22
CA TYR A 62 -6.75 -8.07 7.18
C TYR A 62 -8.07 -7.35 6.91
N ARG A 63 -8.34 -6.99 5.64
CA ARG A 63 -9.60 -6.36 5.22
C ARG A 63 -10.82 -7.25 5.41
N ASP A 64 -10.62 -8.57 5.27
CA ASP A 64 -11.66 -9.57 5.51
C ASP A 64 -11.87 -9.88 7.01
N GLY A 65 -11.10 -9.24 7.91
CA GLY A 65 -11.14 -9.48 9.36
C GLY A 65 -10.45 -10.77 9.81
N ASN A 66 -9.78 -11.47 8.89
CA ASN A 66 -9.05 -12.71 9.16
C ASN A 66 -7.64 -12.39 9.70
N TYR A 67 -7.58 -11.80 10.89
CA TYR A 67 -6.34 -11.25 11.43
C TYR A 67 -5.26 -12.31 11.71
N GLN A 68 -5.63 -13.58 11.96
CA GLN A 68 -4.67 -14.68 12.12
C GLN A 68 -3.93 -14.99 10.82
N ASP A 69 -4.66 -15.05 9.70
CA ASP A 69 -4.06 -15.25 8.38
C ASP A 69 -3.26 -14.01 7.95
N ALA A 70 -3.77 -12.82 8.27
CA ALA A 70 -3.06 -11.57 8.02
C ALA A 70 -1.71 -11.52 8.75
N GLU A 71 -1.69 -11.87 10.04
CA GLU A 71 -0.45 -11.95 10.83
C GLU A 71 0.57 -12.89 10.17
N LYS A 72 0.13 -14.08 9.76
CA LYS A 72 1.00 -15.06 9.10
C LYS A 72 1.60 -14.51 7.80
N GLU A 73 0.76 -13.95 6.93
CA GLU A 73 1.22 -13.40 5.65
C GLU A 73 2.12 -12.17 5.83
N PHE A 74 1.83 -11.29 6.79
CA PHE A 74 2.73 -10.16 7.07
C PHE A 74 4.05 -10.60 7.70
N GLN A 75 4.06 -11.66 8.51
CA GLN A 75 5.29 -12.23 9.02
C GLN A 75 6.18 -12.78 7.90
N GLU A 76 5.60 -13.53 6.95
CA GLU A 76 6.33 -13.99 5.75
C GLU A 76 6.86 -12.79 4.93
N ALA A 77 6.09 -11.69 4.83
CA ALA A 77 6.56 -10.48 4.16
C ALA A 77 7.81 -9.88 4.84
N VAL A 78 7.80 -9.79 6.17
CA VAL A 78 8.95 -9.32 6.97
C VAL A 78 10.15 -10.26 6.85
N GLU A 79 9.93 -11.57 6.85
CA GLU A 79 11.02 -12.56 6.73
C GLU A 79 11.71 -12.49 5.35
N ASN A 80 10.94 -12.20 4.30
CA ASN A 80 11.46 -12.05 2.93
C ASN A 80 12.09 -10.67 2.66
N ASP A 81 11.60 -9.60 3.31
CA ASP A 81 12.15 -8.25 3.23
C ASP A 81 11.91 -7.44 4.50
N GLN A 82 13.00 -7.14 5.20
CA GLN A 82 13.00 -6.39 6.46
C GLN A 82 13.16 -4.87 6.27
N GLN A 83 13.12 -4.37 5.02
CA GLN A 83 13.38 -2.97 4.70
C GLN A 83 12.12 -2.18 4.31
N ASP A 84 10.93 -2.68 4.58
CA ASP A 84 9.68 -1.97 4.33
C ASP A 84 8.88 -1.75 5.62
N ALA A 85 8.77 -0.49 6.06
CA ALA A 85 8.02 -0.11 7.25
C ALA A 85 6.57 -0.58 7.23
N ARG A 86 5.95 -0.68 6.03
CA ARG A 86 4.54 -1.08 5.89
C ARG A 86 4.33 -2.50 6.38
N TYR A 87 5.29 -3.41 6.15
CA TYR A 87 5.13 -4.81 6.55
C TYR A 87 5.07 -4.94 8.07
N TYR A 88 5.94 -4.22 8.77
CA TYR A 88 5.93 -4.16 10.24
C TYR A 88 4.67 -3.49 10.79
N TYR A 89 4.23 -2.38 10.19
CA TYR A 89 3.00 -1.73 10.64
C TYR A 89 1.78 -2.62 10.47
N TYR A 90 1.64 -3.28 9.32
CA TYR A 90 0.51 -4.16 9.10
C TYR A 90 0.58 -5.45 9.93
N LEU A 91 1.78 -5.98 10.21
CA LEU A 91 1.97 -7.07 11.16
C LEU A 91 1.52 -6.64 12.58
N GLY A 92 1.96 -5.46 13.03
CA GLY A 92 1.57 -4.90 14.31
C GLY A 92 0.06 -4.63 14.40
N LEU A 93 -0.56 -4.13 13.34
CA LEU A 93 -2.01 -3.91 13.27
C LEU A 93 -2.76 -5.25 13.39
N ALA A 94 -2.35 -6.28 12.63
CA ALA A 94 -2.97 -7.61 12.71
C ALA A 94 -2.85 -8.20 14.13
N ARG A 95 -1.67 -8.10 14.75
CA ARG A 95 -1.43 -8.53 16.14
C ARG A 95 -2.22 -7.73 17.15
N TRP A 96 -2.37 -6.42 16.94
CA TRP A 96 -3.19 -5.57 17.78
C TRP A 96 -4.66 -5.99 17.73
N SER A 97 -5.21 -6.25 16.53
CA SER A 97 -6.59 -6.74 16.36
C SER A 97 -6.81 -8.14 16.96
N LEU A 98 -5.75 -8.94 17.09
CA LEU A 98 -5.76 -10.22 17.83
C LEU A 98 -5.60 -10.07 19.35
N GLY A 99 -5.46 -8.84 19.87
CA GLY A 99 -5.25 -8.56 21.29
C GLY A 99 -3.80 -8.73 21.77
N LYS A 100 -2.86 -9.02 20.87
CA LYS A 100 -1.42 -9.20 21.17
C LYS A 100 -0.70 -7.83 21.25
N LYS A 101 -1.19 -6.94 22.12
CA LYS A 101 -0.79 -5.52 22.14
C LYS A 101 0.69 -5.28 22.41
N GLU A 102 1.33 -6.09 23.25
CA GLU A 102 2.75 -5.96 23.57
C GLU A 102 3.63 -6.27 22.35
N VAL A 103 3.35 -7.38 21.66
CA VAL A 103 4.05 -7.78 20.43
C VAL A 103 3.82 -6.76 19.31
N ALA A 104 2.58 -6.28 19.16
CA ALA A 104 2.25 -5.23 18.20
C ALA A 104 3.06 -3.95 18.42
N ALA A 105 3.29 -3.56 19.68
CA ALA A 105 4.10 -2.38 19.99
C ALA A 105 5.55 -2.52 19.53
N ASP A 106 6.14 -3.72 19.61
CA ASP A 106 7.48 -3.98 19.09
C ASP A 106 7.52 -3.91 17.55
N ASP A 107 6.50 -4.44 16.87
CA ASP A 107 6.37 -4.30 15.41
C ASP A 107 6.23 -2.83 15.00
N PHE A 108 5.42 -2.05 15.73
CA PHE A 108 5.27 -0.61 15.48
C PHE A 108 6.57 0.16 15.67
N ARG A 109 7.38 -0.17 16.68
CA ARG A 109 8.71 0.43 16.87
C ARG A 109 9.64 0.09 15.70
N ALA A 110 9.59 -1.15 15.20
CA ALA A 110 10.38 -1.55 14.04
C ALA A 110 9.98 -0.77 12.77
N GLY A 111 8.68 -0.67 12.50
CA GLY A 111 8.16 0.14 11.39
C GLY A 111 8.54 1.63 11.51
N ALA A 112 8.43 2.21 12.71
CA ALA A 112 8.79 3.61 12.97
C ALA A 112 10.27 3.91 12.73
N LYS A 113 11.14 2.97 13.08
CA LYS A 113 12.57 3.08 12.78
C LYS A 113 12.80 3.15 11.26
N LEU A 114 12.15 2.28 10.48
CA LEU A 114 12.28 2.25 9.02
C LEU A 114 11.63 3.47 8.35
N GLU A 115 10.51 3.96 8.88
CA GLU A 115 9.87 5.19 8.42
C GLU A 115 10.80 6.40 8.60
N LYS A 116 11.48 6.51 9.75
CA LYS A 116 12.50 7.53 9.99
C LYS A 116 13.67 7.43 8.99
N GLU A 117 13.98 6.22 8.53
CA GLU A 117 14.97 5.96 7.48
C GLU A 117 14.40 6.17 6.06
N ASN A 118 13.14 6.58 5.92
CA ASN A 118 12.43 6.81 4.65
C ASN A 118 12.28 5.54 3.79
N LYS A 119 12.00 4.40 4.45
CA LYS A 119 11.88 3.07 3.85
C LYS A 119 10.48 2.43 4.04
N PRO A 120 9.54 2.58 3.09
CA PRO A 120 9.56 3.46 1.93
C PRO A 120 9.28 4.92 2.35
N SER A 121 9.04 5.81 1.39
CA SER A 121 8.78 7.21 1.75
C SER A 121 7.55 7.37 2.63
N HIS A 122 7.59 8.38 3.51
CA HIS A 122 6.49 8.70 4.43
C HIS A 122 5.12 8.80 3.73
N ILE A 123 5.08 9.35 2.50
CA ILE A 123 3.85 9.47 1.70
C ILE A 123 3.28 8.08 1.36
N PHE A 124 4.13 7.13 0.98
CA PHE A 124 3.67 5.76 0.68
C PHE A 124 3.17 5.04 1.93
N ILE A 125 3.78 5.30 3.08
CA ILE A 125 3.34 4.76 4.37
C ILE A 125 1.97 5.35 4.73
N GLN A 126 1.81 6.67 4.64
CA GLN A 126 0.55 7.33 4.96
C GLN A 126 -0.60 6.83 4.08
N LEU A 127 -0.37 6.73 2.78
CA LEU A 127 -1.35 6.20 1.83
C LEU A 127 -1.66 4.72 2.08
N ALA A 128 -0.67 3.94 2.53
CA ALA A 128 -0.91 2.56 2.91
C ALA A 128 -1.80 2.48 4.15
N LEU A 129 -1.65 3.37 5.13
CA LEU A 129 -2.35 3.32 6.41
C LEU A 129 -3.72 4.03 6.44
N ASP A 130 -4.05 4.82 5.42
CA ASP A 130 -5.26 5.64 5.34
C ASP A 130 -6.58 4.88 5.53
N GLY A 131 -6.60 3.57 5.20
CA GLY A 131 -7.77 2.70 5.35
C GLY A 131 -7.71 1.72 6.52
N ALA A 132 -6.75 1.87 7.45
CA ALA A 132 -6.64 0.99 8.61
C ALA A 132 -7.57 1.44 9.77
N GLU A 133 -7.76 0.57 10.76
CA GLU A 133 -8.66 0.81 11.89
C GLU A 133 -8.20 2.00 12.75
N GLU A 134 -9.08 2.98 12.99
CA GLU A 134 -8.75 4.24 13.68
C GLU A 134 -8.18 4.04 15.10
N GLU A 135 -8.66 3.04 15.83
CA GLU A 135 -8.19 2.78 17.21
C GLU A 135 -6.75 2.26 17.22
N ALA A 136 -6.45 1.30 16.34
CA ALA A 136 -5.11 0.76 16.17
C ALA A 136 -4.13 1.83 15.63
N LEU A 137 -4.60 2.70 14.73
CA LEU A 137 -3.84 3.85 14.23
C LEU A 137 -3.48 4.86 15.32
N ARG A 138 -4.37 5.08 16.30
CA ARG A 138 -4.09 5.98 17.44
C ARG A 138 -2.94 5.46 18.30
N ASP A 139 -2.90 4.16 18.56
CA ASP A 139 -1.82 3.53 19.32
C ASP A 139 -0.52 3.49 18.49
N LEU A 140 -0.60 3.11 17.22
CA LEU A 140 0.52 3.18 16.27
C LEU A 140 1.11 4.60 16.19
N GLY A 141 0.26 5.63 16.18
CA GLY A 141 0.66 7.03 16.08
C GLY A 141 1.57 7.51 17.22
N ARG A 142 1.64 6.79 18.35
CA ARG A 142 2.58 7.09 19.44
C ARG A 142 4.02 6.71 19.12
N PHE A 143 4.23 5.87 18.10
CA PHE A 143 5.53 5.37 17.68
C PHE A 143 6.04 6.07 16.42
N ARG A 144 5.13 6.54 15.55
CA ARG A 144 5.49 7.18 14.28
C ARG A 144 6.21 8.53 14.54
N PRO A 145 7.27 8.84 13.76
CA PRO A 145 8.06 10.07 13.91
C PRO A 145 7.35 11.34 13.44
#